data_AF-A0A370K429-F1
#
_entry.id   AF-A0A370K429-F1
#
_cell.length_a   1.000
_cell.length_b   1.000
_cell.length_c   1.000
_cell.angle_alpha   90.00
_cell.angle_beta   90.00
_cell.angle_gamma   90.00
#
_symmetry.space_group_name_H-M   'P 1'
#
loop_
_entity.id
_entity.type
_entity.pdbx_description
1 polymer ?
#
loop_
_entity_poly.entity_id
_entity_poly.type
_entity_poly.pdbx_seq_one_letter_code
_entity_poly.pdbx_strand_id
1 'polypeptide(L)'
;MTAQGNDWSQWGALWRDQPAIDVARLRRDAARKRWRMRVFVALEIAMSLVAFGSCLWRMMTTSGRWQLWSGASLLLVILLQILYLHVRRGTWRASGQDVRSLQQLTIVRAKAGIRLARINLWSTLAWTVFTLLISAPELEPSRWQADHRLRLMLTLQVAVNGPLILATVALCAWYIRRQRKRIESVGAMGLSEDAPAHRI
;
A
#
# COMPACT_ATOMS: atom_id res chain seq x y z
N MET A 1 -16.42 61.08 -3.79
CA MET A 1 -16.88 60.33 -4.98
C MET A 1 -15.67 59.69 -5.64
N THR A 2 -15.23 58.53 -5.15
CA THR A 2 -14.11 57.78 -5.73
C THR A 2 -14.68 56.58 -6.46
N ALA A 3 -14.39 56.51 -7.76
CA ALA A 3 -14.84 55.48 -8.66
C ALA A 3 -14.44 54.09 -8.11
N GLN A 4 -15.45 53.29 -7.75
CA GLN A 4 -15.36 51.83 -7.66
C GLN A 4 -15.12 51.29 -9.08
N GLY A 5 -13.87 51.44 -9.55
CA GLY A 5 -13.42 50.92 -10.82
C GLY A 5 -13.37 49.40 -10.79
N ASN A 6 -14.49 48.80 -11.17
CA ASN A 6 -14.55 47.52 -11.89
C ASN A 6 -13.83 46.33 -11.24
N ASP A 7 -14.22 45.97 -10.02
CA ASP A 7 -13.84 44.73 -9.34
C ASP A 7 -13.99 43.51 -10.26
N TRP A 8 -15.09 43.46 -11.03
CA TRP A 8 -15.38 42.42 -12.02
C TRP A 8 -14.29 42.18 -13.08
N SER A 9 -13.53 43.21 -13.45
CA SER A 9 -12.42 43.07 -14.42
C SER A 9 -11.24 42.31 -13.82
N GLN A 10 -10.97 42.48 -12.53
CA GLN A 10 -9.96 41.72 -11.79
C GLN A 10 -10.41 40.27 -11.61
N TRP A 11 -11.69 40.03 -11.33
CA TRP A 11 -12.25 38.69 -11.27
C TRP A 11 -12.13 37.96 -12.62
N GLY A 12 -12.40 38.64 -13.73
CA GLY A 12 -12.22 38.08 -15.08
C GLY A 12 -10.75 37.86 -15.49
N ALA A 13 -9.81 38.62 -14.93
CA ALA A 13 -8.37 38.38 -15.09
C ALA A 13 -7.93 37.16 -14.27
N LEU A 14 -8.33 37.07 -12.99
CA LEU A 14 -8.08 35.92 -12.11
C LEU A 14 -8.69 34.63 -12.67
N TRP A 15 -9.88 34.69 -13.27
CA TRP A 15 -10.52 33.53 -13.89
C TRP A 15 -9.78 33.04 -15.14
N ARG A 16 -9.20 33.96 -15.92
CA ARG A 16 -8.38 33.61 -17.10
C ARG A 16 -6.99 33.10 -16.72
N ASP A 17 -6.47 33.53 -15.57
CA ASP A 17 -5.21 33.07 -15.01
C ASP A 17 -5.32 31.73 -14.26
N GLN A 18 -6.54 31.23 -14.02
CA GLN A 18 -6.68 29.87 -13.50
C GLN A 18 -6.18 28.88 -14.56
N PRO A 19 -5.22 28.00 -14.22
CA PRO A 19 -4.70 27.03 -15.16
C PRO A 19 -5.87 26.19 -15.67
N ALA A 20 -6.09 26.14 -16.98
CA ALA A 20 -7.15 25.36 -17.59
C ALA A 20 -7.05 23.90 -17.12
N ILE A 21 -7.87 23.55 -16.12
CA ILE A 21 -7.84 22.22 -15.52
C ILE A 21 -8.44 21.28 -16.57
N ASP A 22 -7.60 20.52 -17.26
CA ASP A 22 -8.04 19.53 -18.23
C ASP A 22 -8.78 18.38 -17.51
N VAL A 23 -10.09 18.57 -17.34
CA VAL A 23 -11.01 17.62 -16.71
C VAL A 23 -10.99 16.28 -17.46
N ALA A 24 -10.80 16.29 -18.77
CA ALA A 24 -10.73 15.07 -19.58
C ALA A 24 -9.43 14.28 -19.32
N ARG A 25 -8.31 14.95 -19.08
CA ARG A 25 -7.05 14.32 -18.64
C ARG A 25 -7.16 13.77 -17.22
N LEU A 26 -7.74 14.52 -16.28
CA LEU A 26 -8.00 14.04 -14.91
C LEU A 26 -8.90 12.79 -14.90
N ARG A 27 -9.94 12.76 -15.74
CA ARG A 27 -10.83 11.61 -15.87
C ARG A 27 -10.12 10.37 -16.44
N ARG A 28 -9.27 10.54 -17.45
CA ARG A 28 -8.43 9.46 -18.02
C ARG A 28 -7.45 8.90 -16.99
N ASP A 29 -6.80 9.77 -16.21
CA ASP A 29 -5.86 9.35 -15.18
C ASP A 29 -6.55 8.64 -14.01
N ALA A 30 -7.74 9.10 -13.61
CA ALA A 30 -8.57 8.42 -12.62
C ALA A 30 -8.99 7.01 -13.09
N ALA A 31 -9.39 6.87 -14.36
CA ALA A 31 -9.76 5.59 -14.95
C ALA A 31 -8.56 4.62 -15.02
N ARG A 32 -7.40 5.08 -15.48
CA ARG A 32 -6.15 4.29 -15.50
C ARG A 32 -5.76 3.84 -14.09
N LYS A 33 -5.85 4.73 -13.09
CA LYS A 33 -5.54 4.40 -11.70
C LYS A 33 -6.50 3.35 -11.14
N ARG A 34 -7.79 3.44 -11.48
CA ARG A 34 -8.80 2.43 -11.09
C ARG A 34 -8.51 1.07 -11.74
N TRP A 35 -8.16 1.04 -13.03
CA TRP A 35 -7.79 -0.19 -13.72
C TRP A 35 -6.55 -0.83 -13.10
N ARG A 36 -5.48 -0.05 -12.87
CA ARG A 36 -4.28 -0.54 -12.17
C ARG A 36 -4.60 -1.12 -10.80
N MET A 37 -5.47 -0.45 -10.03
CA MET A 37 -5.89 -0.94 -8.73
C MET A 37 -6.62 -2.29 -8.82
N ARG A 38 -7.48 -2.48 -9.83
CA ARG A 38 -8.16 -3.76 -10.07
C ARG A 38 -7.16 -4.86 -10.43
N VAL A 39 -6.23 -4.58 -11.34
CA VAL A 39 -5.19 -5.55 -11.74
C VAL A 39 -4.34 -5.96 -10.54
N PHE A 40 -3.88 -5.01 -9.72
CA PHE A 40 -3.13 -5.34 -8.52
C PHE A 40 -3.93 -6.16 -7.52
N VAL A 41 -5.23 -5.91 -7.35
CA VAL A 41 -6.09 -6.73 -6.48
C VAL A 41 -6.28 -8.13 -7.04
N ALA A 42 -6.46 -8.27 -8.36
CA ALA A 42 -6.58 -9.59 -8.99
C ALA A 42 -5.28 -10.41 -8.80
N LEU A 43 -4.12 -9.79 -9.01
CA LEU A 43 -2.81 -10.42 -8.77
C LEU A 43 -2.62 -10.78 -7.29
N GLU A 44 -3.01 -9.89 -6.37
CA GLU A 44 -2.98 -10.15 -4.93
C GLU A 44 -3.82 -11.37 -4.56
N ILE A 45 -5.06 -11.45 -5.05
CA ILE A 45 -5.96 -12.60 -4.81
C ILE A 45 -5.36 -13.88 -5.39
N ALA A 46 -4.85 -13.85 -6.64
CA ALA A 46 -4.25 -15.01 -7.28
C ALA A 46 -3.03 -15.53 -6.48
N MET A 47 -2.15 -14.62 -6.03
CA MET A 47 -1.01 -14.96 -5.18
C MET A 47 -1.46 -15.53 -3.83
N SER A 48 -2.48 -14.95 -3.21
CA SER A 48 -3.05 -15.45 -1.95
C SER A 48 -3.64 -16.86 -2.11
N LEU A 49 -4.27 -17.17 -3.25
CA LEU A 49 -4.78 -18.52 -3.53
C LEU A 49 -3.65 -19.54 -3.68
N VAL A 50 -2.58 -19.18 -4.40
CA VAL A 50 -1.39 -20.04 -4.53
C VAL A 50 -0.73 -20.26 -3.17
N ALA A 51 -0.59 -19.22 -2.36
CA ALA A 51 -0.05 -19.30 -1.01
C ALA A 51 -0.93 -20.17 -0.10
N PHE A 52 -2.25 -20.00 -0.17
CA PHE A 52 -3.22 -20.81 0.55
C PHE A 52 -3.08 -22.30 0.20
N GLY A 53 -3.10 -22.64 -1.09
CA GLY A 53 -2.93 -24.01 -1.56
C GLY A 53 -1.60 -24.62 -1.12
N SER A 54 -0.51 -23.84 -1.19
CA SER A 54 0.82 -24.28 -0.76
C SER A 54 0.90 -24.53 0.75
N CYS A 55 0.27 -23.67 1.56
CA CYS A 55 0.22 -23.84 3.01
C CYS A 55 -0.65 -25.05 3.40
N LEU A 56 -1.80 -25.22 2.74
CA LEU A 56 -2.69 -26.35 2.96
C LEU A 56 -1.99 -27.69 2.63
N TRP A 57 -1.33 -27.75 1.48
CA TRP A 57 -0.56 -28.93 1.08
C TRP A 57 0.54 -29.25 2.10
N ARG A 58 1.35 -28.26 2.50
CA ARG A 58 2.39 -28.46 3.52
C ARG A 58 1.83 -28.87 4.87
N MET A 59 0.68 -28.33 5.27
CA MET A 59 0.01 -28.70 6.51
C MET A 59 -0.45 -30.17 6.50
N MET A 60 -0.77 -30.73 5.33
CA MET A 60 -1.14 -32.14 5.16
C MET A 60 0.08 -33.08 5.05
N THR A 61 1.21 -32.60 4.51
CA THR A 61 2.39 -33.44 4.24
C THR A 61 3.50 -33.32 5.27
N THR A 62 3.41 -32.38 6.21
CA THR A 62 4.43 -32.17 7.26
C THR A 62 3.87 -32.46 8.65
N SER A 63 4.75 -32.73 9.61
CA SER A 63 4.39 -33.02 10.99
C SER A 63 5.14 -32.13 11.98
N GLY A 64 4.62 -32.07 13.22
CA GLY A 64 5.25 -31.34 14.31
C GLY A 64 5.33 -29.83 14.06
N ARG A 65 6.51 -29.24 14.28
CA ARG A 65 6.73 -27.78 14.20
C ARG A 65 6.41 -27.20 12.82
N TRP A 66 6.65 -27.96 11.75
CA TRP A 66 6.44 -27.50 10.38
C TRP A 66 4.97 -27.51 9.98
N GLN A 67 4.19 -28.41 10.58
CA GLN A 67 2.73 -28.40 10.47
C GLN A 67 2.13 -27.18 11.18
N LEU A 68 2.61 -26.87 12.40
CA LEU A 68 2.23 -25.68 13.14
C LEU A 68 2.57 -24.40 12.36
N TRP A 69 3.78 -24.32 11.81
CA TRP A 69 4.20 -23.21 10.95
C TRP A 69 3.28 -23.05 9.74
N SER A 70 2.97 -24.14 9.05
CA SER A 70 2.08 -24.12 7.87
C SER A 70 0.65 -23.68 8.22
N GLY A 71 0.11 -24.14 9.35
CA GLY A 71 -1.19 -23.70 9.86
C GLY A 71 -1.21 -22.22 10.23
N ALA A 72 -0.15 -21.73 10.88
CA ALA A 72 0.01 -20.31 11.19
C ALA A 72 0.16 -19.45 9.92
N SER A 73 0.90 -19.93 8.90
CA SER A 73 0.99 -19.27 7.59
C SER A 73 -0.38 -19.15 6.93
N LEU A 74 -1.15 -20.24 6.94
CA LEU A 74 -2.47 -20.30 6.35
C LEU A 74 -3.40 -19.27 7.01
N LEU A 75 -3.42 -19.25 8.34
CA LEU A 75 -4.19 -18.26 9.10
C LEU A 75 -3.75 -16.83 8.78
N LEU A 76 -2.44 -16.58 8.69
CA LEU A 76 -1.90 -15.26 8.34
C LEU A 76 -2.36 -14.81 6.95
N VAL A 77 -2.30 -15.69 5.94
CA VAL A 77 -2.76 -15.38 4.58
C VAL A 77 -4.25 -15.00 4.58
N ILE A 78 -5.09 -15.76 5.28
CA ILE A 78 -6.53 -15.49 5.39
C ILE A 78 -6.77 -14.13 6.07
N LEU A 79 -6.12 -13.89 7.21
CA LEU A 79 -6.26 -12.64 7.97
C LEU A 79 -5.79 -11.42 7.17
N LEU A 80 -4.66 -11.53 6.48
CA LEU A 80 -4.16 -10.47 5.60
C LEU A 80 -5.13 -10.18 4.46
N GLN A 81 -5.69 -11.21 3.83
CA GLN A 81 -6.66 -11.03 2.75
C GLN A 81 -7.94 -10.32 3.24
N ILE A 82 -8.47 -10.72 4.39
CA ILE A 82 -9.63 -10.08 5.03
C ILE A 82 -9.31 -8.60 5.33
N LEU A 83 -8.15 -8.34 5.94
CA LEU A 83 -7.76 -6.99 6.33
C LEU A 83 -7.52 -6.09 5.11
N TYR A 84 -6.93 -6.63 4.03
CA TYR A 84 -6.72 -5.91 2.78
C TYR A 84 -8.03 -5.53 2.11
N LEU A 85 -8.99 -6.46 2.05
CA LEU A 85 -10.33 -6.18 1.54
C LEU A 85 -11.06 -5.15 2.40
N HIS A 86 -10.95 -5.26 3.73
CA HIS A 86 -11.55 -4.32 4.67
C HIS A 86 -11.02 -2.89 4.48
N VAL A 87 -9.69 -2.72 4.39
CA VAL A 87 -9.06 -1.42 4.16
C VAL A 87 -9.43 -0.85 2.78
N ARG A 88 -9.64 -1.72 1.78
CA ARG A 88 -10.01 -1.28 0.41
C ARG A 88 -11.50 -0.99 0.24
N ARG A 89 -12.41 -1.44 1.12
CA ARG A 89 -13.88 -1.31 0.97
C ARG A 89 -14.36 0.12 0.63
N GLY A 90 -13.72 1.15 1.16
CA GLY A 90 -14.03 2.57 0.90
C GLY A 90 -13.35 3.21 -0.31
N THR A 91 -12.41 2.52 -0.96
CA THR A 91 -11.55 3.10 -2.02
C THR A 91 -12.08 2.90 -3.45
N TRP A 92 -13.10 2.05 -3.60
CA TRP A 92 -13.66 1.62 -4.89
C TRP A 92 -14.68 2.58 -5.50
N ARG A 93 -15.14 3.60 -4.74
CA ARG A 93 -16.10 4.60 -5.22
C ARG A 93 -15.59 5.29 -6.50
N ALA A 94 -16.50 5.49 -7.46
CA ALA A 94 -16.25 6.33 -8.61
C ALA A 94 -16.00 7.76 -8.14
N SER A 95 -15.14 8.50 -8.84
CA SER A 95 -14.93 9.91 -8.57
C SER A 95 -16.26 10.67 -8.71
N GLY A 96 -16.61 11.49 -7.72
CA GLY A 96 -17.65 12.50 -7.91
C GLY A 96 -17.23 13.50 -8.98
N GLN A 97 -18.19 14.29 -9.46
CA GLN A 97 -17.95 15.30 -10.51
C GLN A 97 -17.20 16.53 -9.98
N ASP A 98 -17.21 16.76 -8.66
CA ASP A 98 -16.63 17.95 -8.04
C ASP A 98 -15.16 17.77 -7.63
N VAL A 99 -14.37 18.84 -7.76
CA VAL A 99 -12.95 18.90 -7.41
C VAL A 99 -12.71 18.51 -5.94
N ARG A 100 -13.54 19.00 -5.00
CA ARG A 100 -13.47 18.63 -3.57
C ARG A 100 -13.67 17.12 -3.35
N SER A 101 -14.59 16.49 -4.08
CA SER A 101 -14.83 15.04 -4.00
C SER A 101 -13.65 14.21 -4.52
N LEU A 102 -12.97 14.71 -5.57
CA LEU A 102 -11.77 14.11 -6.15
C LEU A 102 -10.56 14.21 -5.20
N GLN A 103 -10.40 15.37 -4.54
CA GLN A 103 -9.35 15.58 -3.54
C GLN A 103 -9.54 14.67 -2.31
N GLN A 104 -10.76 14.63 -1.74
CA GLN A 104 -11.08 13.74 -0.61
C GLN A 104 -10.85 12.26 -0.96
N LEU A 105 -11.28 11.82 -2.14
CA LEU A 105 -11.05 10.45 -2.60
C LEU A 105 -9.56 10.13 -2.74
N THR A 106 -8.74 11.10 -3.16
CA THR A 106 -7.28 10.95 -3.24
C THR A 106 -6.66 10.79 -1.86
N ILE A 107 -7.08 11.59 -0.88
CA ILE A 107 -6.63 11.49 0.52
C ILE A 107 -7.02 10.14 1.12
N VAL A 108 -8.28 9.70 0.94
CA VAL A 108 -8.76 8.40 1.45
C VAL A 108 -7.94 7.25 0.87
N ARG A 109 -7.69 7.26 -0.45
CA ARG A 109 -6.85 6.24 -1.11
C ARG A 109 -5.40 6.27 -0.65
N ALA A 110 -4.83 7.45 -0.41
CA ALA A 110 -3.48 7.59 0.11
C ALA A 110 -3.37 7.05 1.55
N LYS A 111 -4.32 7.39 2.44
CA LYS A 111 -4.39 6.87 3.81
C LYS A 111 -4.55 5.34 3.83
N ALA A 112 -5.45 4.80 2.99
CA ALA A 112 -5.62 3.36 2.84
C ALA A 112 -4.32 2.68 2.36
N GLY A 113 -3.63 3.27 1.37
CA GLY A 113 -2.34 2.78 0.90
C GLY A 113 -1.25 2.78 1.97
N ILE A 114 -1.17 3.82 2.81
CA ILE A 114 -0.25 3.87 3.95
C ILE A 114 -0.58 2.78 4.97
N ARG A 115 -1.87 2.56 5.27
CA ARG A 115 -2.31 1.52 6.20
C ARG A 115 -1.94 0.12 5.68
N LEU A 116 -2.18 -0.17 4.40
CA LEU A 116 -1.76 -1.42 3.77
C LEU A 116 -0.25 -1.63 3.82
N ALA A 117 0.55 -0.60 3.49
CA ALA A 117 2.01 -0.68 3.56
C ALA A 117 2.51 -0.96 4.97
N ARG A 118 1.89 -0.36 6.00
CA ARG A 118 2.21 -0.64 7.41
C ARG A 118 1.85 -2.06 7.81
N ILE A 119 0.67 -2.53 7.44
CA ILE A 119 0.23 -3.91 7.70
C ILE A 119 1.24 -4.88 7.09
N ASN A 120 1.61 -4.68 5.83
CA ASN A 120 2.56 -5.55 5.13
C ASN A 120 3.95 -5.56 5.79
N LEU A 121 4.43 -4.39 6.23
CA LEU A 121 5.71 -4.28 6.91
C LEU A 121 5.72 -5.04 8.24
N TRP A 122 4.70 -4.81 9.08
CA TRP A 122 4.60 -5.45 10.38
C TRP A 122 4.31 -6.95 10.29
N SER A 123 3.45 -7.37 9.35
CA SER A 123 3.18 -8.79 9.12
C SER A 123 4.43 -9.52 8.62
N THR A 124 5.19 -8.93 7.69
CA THR A 124 6.45 -9.50 7.20
C THR A 124 7.47 -9.64 8.32
N LEU A 125 7.62 -8.62 9.17
CA LEU A 125 8.54 -8.65 10.30
C LEU A 125 8.14 -9.72 11.32
N ALA A 126 6.88 -9.71 11.77
CA ALA A 126 6.37 -10.70 12.71
C ALA A 126 6.49 -12.13 12.17
N TRP A 127 6.19 -12.32 10.88
CA TRP A 127 6.30 -13.60 10.21
C TRP A 127 7.75 -14.10 10.09
N THR A 128 8.70 -13.18 9.83
CA THR A 128 10.12 -13.50 9.79
C THR A 128 10.61 -13.94 11.16
N VAL A 129 10.28 -13.20 12.21
CA VAL A 129 10.63 -13.56 13.61
C VAL A 129 10.04 -14.92 13.98
N PHE A 130 8.76 -15.14 13.69
CA PHE A 130 8.11 -16.43 13.95
C PHE A 130 8.77 -17.59 13.19
N THR A 131 9.13 -17.39 11.92
CA THR A 131 9.83 -18.42 11.13
C THR A 131 11.21 -18.73 11.70
N LEU A 132 11.95 -17.73 12.17
CA LEU A 132 13.25 -17.92 12.82
C LEU A 132 13.11 -18.70 14.13
N LEU A 133 12.08 -18.42 14.93
CA LEU A 133 11.81 -19.16 16.16
C LEU A 133 11.49 -20.64 15.91
N ILE A 134 10.66 -20.94 14.90
CA ILE A 134 10.35 -22.32 14.51
C ILE A 134 11.59 -23.05 13.99
N SER A 135 12.45 -22.35 13.25
CA SER A 135 13.65 -22.91 12.62
C SER A 135 14.88 -22.91 13.54
N ALA A 136 14.76 -22.41 14.78
CA ALA A 136 15.89 -22.22 15.68
C ALA A 136 16.72 -23.51 15.92
N PRO A 137 16.10 -24.70 16.09
CA PRO A 137 16.89 -25.92 16.31
C PRO A 137 17.63 -26.41 15.05
N GLU A 138 17.24 -25.98 13.86
CA GLU A 138 17.95 -26.23 12.60
C GLU A 138 19.11 -25.24 12.38
N LEU A 139 19.07 -24.09 13.05
CA LEU A 139 20.08 -23.03 12.96
C LEU A 139 21.27 -23.25 13.93
N GLU A 140 21.25 -24.29 14.75
CA GLU A 140 22.39 -24.68 15.60
C GLU A 140 23.65 -24.86 14.75
N PRO A 141 24.77 -24.16 15.06
CA PRO A 141 26.00 -24.21 14.26
C PRO A 141 26.50 -25.62 13.98
N SER A 142 26.39 -26.51 14.97
CA SER A 142 26.81 -27.92 14.87
C SER A 142 26.05 -28.71 13.80
N ARG A 143 24.79 -28.38 13.51
CA ARG A 143 23.94 -29.14 12.60
C ARG A 143 24.09 -28.71 11.15
N TRP A 144 23.99 -27.41 10.88
CA TRP A 144 24.05 -26.93 9.50
C TRP A 144 25.47 -26.82 8.95
N GLN A 145 26.51 -26.73 9.80
CA GLN A 145 27.89 -26.76 9.31
C GLN A 145 28.34 -28.18 8.96
N ALA A 146 27.77 -29.20 9.59
CA ALA A 146 28.06 -30.61 9.32
C ALA A 146 27.41 -31.12 8.02
N ASP A 147 26.23 -30.61 7.67
CA ASP A 147 25.50 -31.01 6.45
C ASP A 147 25.65 -29.98 5.32
N HIS A 148 26.39 -30.35 4.27
CA HIS A 148 26.61 -29.52 3.09
C HIS A 148 25.30 -29.12 2.39
N ARG A 149 24.31 -30.01 2.34
CA ARG A 149 23.03 -29.76 1.67
C ARG A 149 22.20 -28.74 2.44
N LEU A 150 22.15 -28.88 3.77
CA LEU A 150 21.46 -27.92 4.64
C LEU A 150 22.12 -26.54 4.57
N ARG A 151 23.46 -26.49 4.59
CA ARG A 151 24.23 -25.25 4.40
C ARG A 151 23.90 -24.56 3.08
N LEU A 152 23.88 -25.31 1.98
CA LEU A 152 23.54 -24.77 0.65
C LEU A 152 22.10 -24.23 0.63
N MET A 153 21.15 -24.98 1.18
CA MET A 153 19.74 -24.56 1.25
C MET A 153 19.55 -23.29 2.07
N LEU A 154 20.15 -23.20 3.26
CA LEU A 154 20.07 -22.00 4.11
C LEU A 154 20.72 -20.79 3.43
N THR A 155 21.87 -20.99 2.78
CA THR A 155 22.57 -19.92 2.07
C THR A 155 21.74 -19.39 0.90
N LEU A 156 21.13 -20.29 0.12
CA LEU A 156 20.21 -19.90 -0.97
C LEU A 156 18.98 -19.18 -0.43
N GLN A 157 18.39 -19.64 0.67
CA GLN A 157 17.26 -18.97 1.29
C GLN A 157 17.60 -17.55 1.74
N VAL A 158 18.76 -17.34 2.36
CA VAL A 158 19.21 -15.99 2.76
C VAL A 158 19.50 -15.13 1.53
N ALA A 159 20.20 -15.68 0.53
CA ALA A 159 20.58 -14.97 -0.68
C ALA A 159 19.36 -14.55 -1.52
N VAL A 160 18.28 -15.33 -1.53
CA VAL A 160 17.06 -15.02 -2.28
C VAL A 160 16.08 -14.18 -1.44
N ASN A 161 15.79 -14.59 -0.21
CA ASN A 161 14.77 -13.93 0.61
C ASN A 161 15.28 -12.64 1.25
N GLY A 162 16.58 -12.55 1.57
CA GLY A 162 17.18 -11.35 2.18
C GLY A 162 16.98 -10.10 1.32
N PRO A 163 17.39 -10.10 0.04
CA PRO A 163 17.14 -8.99 -0.88
C PRO A 163 15.66 -8.69 -1.07
N LEU A 164 14.79 -9.71 -1.12
CA LEU A 164 13.35 -9.54 -1.27
C LEU A 164 12.73 -8.82 -0.07
N ILE A 165 13.11 -9.19 1.16
CA ILE A 165 12.66 -8.55 2.39
C ILE A 165 13.16 -7.10 2.43
N LEU A 166 14.45 -6.87 2.13
CA LEU A 166 15.03 -5.52 2.10
C LEU A 166 14.33 -4.63 1.05
N ALA A 167 14.09 -5.15 -0.15
CA ALA A 167 13.35 -4.44 -1.19
C ALA A 167 11.93 -4.12 -0.76
N THR A 168 11.23 -5.06 -0.11
CA THR A 168 9.88 -4.84 0.41
C THR A 168 9.85 -3.73 1.46
N VAL A 169 10.78 -3.76 2.42
CA VAL A 169 10.92 -2.72 3.46
C VAL A 169 11.20 -1.36 2.82
N ALA A 170 12.16 -1.30 1.90
CA ALA A 170 12.54 -0.07 1.20
C ALA A 170 11.37 0.51 0.38
N LEU A 171 10.67 -0.34 -0.38
CA LEU A 171 9.49 0.05 -1.17
C LEU A 171 8.35 0.53 -0.28
N CYS A 172 8.05 -0.15 0.82
CA CYS A 172 7.03 0.28 1.79
C CYS A 172 7.39 1.64 2.41
N ALA A 173 8.64 1.82 2.85
CA ALA A 173 9.11 3.08 3.43
C ALA A 173 9.05 4.23 2.42
N TRP A 174 9.56 4.02 1.21
CA TRP A 174 9.49 4.98 0.12
C TRP A 174 8.04 5.33 -0.24
N TYR A 175 7.17 4.33 -0.36
CA TYR A 175 5.76 4.51 -0.69
C TYR A 175 5.04 5.32 0.38
N ILE A 176 5.26 5.03 1.67
CA ILE A 176 4.69 5.80 2.78
C ILE A 176 5.15 7.25 2.74
N ARG A 177 6.46 7.50 2.53
CA ARG A 177 7.01 8.86 2.39
C ARG A 177 6.37 9.60 1.22
N ARG A 178 6.26 8.95 0.06
CA ARG A 178 5.66 9.52 -1.15
C ARG A 178 4.18 9.86 -0.95
N GLN A 179 3.40 8.99 -0.30
CA GLN A 179 1.98 9.26 -0.04
C GLN A 179 1.79 10.38 0.99
N ARG A 180 2.65 10.48 2.02
CA ARG A 180 2.61 11.58 3.00
C ARG A 180 2.83 12.93 2.33
N LYS A 181 3.91 13.06 1.54
CA LYS A 181 4.18 14.27 0.74
C LYS A 181 2.98 14.67 -0.15
N ARG A 182 2.29 13.67 -0.73
CA ARG A 182 1.11 13.92 -1.56
C ARG A 182 -0.11 14.37 -0.77
N ILE A 183 -0.28 13.89 0.47
CA ILE A 183 -1.35 14.36 1.36
C ILE A 183 -1.06 15.80 1.79
N GLU A 184 0.18 16.11 2.14
CA GLU A 184 0.62 17.47 2.51
C GLU A 184 0.39 18.46 1.36
N SER A 185 0.77 18.11 0.12
CA SER A 185 0.55 18.98 -1.04
C SER A 185 -0.92 19.23 -1.35
N VAL A 186 -1.78 18.20 -1.20
CA VAL A 186 -3.23 18.34 -1.44
C VAL A 186 -3.92 19.07 -0.29
N GLY A 187 -3.49 18.86 0.95
CA GLY A 187 -3.98 19.61 2.12
C GLY A 187 -3.61 21.08 2.07
N ALA A 188 -2.40 21.42 1.61
CA ALA A 188 -1.98 22.80 1.41
C ALA A 188 -2.83 23.53 0.34
N MET A 189 -3.23 22.83 -0.74
CA MET A 189 -4.15 23.38 -1.74
C MET A 189 -5.57 23.58 -1.20
N GLY A 190 -6.09 22.67 -0.37
CA GLY A 190 -7.41 22.82 0.25
C GLY A 190 -7.47 23.95 1.29
N LEU A 191 -6.40 24.15 2.06
CA LEU A 191 -6.28 25.27 3.02
C LEU A 191 -6.13 26.64 2.34
N SER A 192 -5.63 26.69 1.09
CA SER A 192 -5.57 27.94 0.32
C SER A 192 -6.92 28.33 -0.28
N GLU A 193 -7.85 27.39 -0.47
CA GLU A 193 -9.24 27.68 -0.87
C GLU A 193 -10.14 28.08 0.33
N ASP A 194 -9.84 27.58 1.53
CA ASP A 194 -10.58 27.90 2.76
C ASP A 194 -9.94 29.04 3.58
N ALA A 195 -8.94 29.75 3.03
CA ALA A 195 -8.48 31.02 3.59
C ALA A 195 -9.69 31.97 3.60
N PRO A 196 -10.13 32.49 4.76
CA PRO A 196 -11.28 33.35 4.82
C PRO A 196 -11.01 34.55 3.91
N ALA A 197 -11.81 34.68 2.85
CA ALA A 197 -11.98 35.95 2.17
C ALA A 197 -12.23 36.97 3.29
N HIS A 198 -11.23 37.83 3.51
CA HIS A 198 -11.28 38.86 4.52
C HIS A 198 -12.62 39.58 4.38
N ARG A 199 -13.38 39.61 5.49
CA ARG A 199 -14.47 40.57 5.63
C ARG A 199 -13.88 41.95 5.34
N ILE A 200 -14.28 42.54 4.23
CA ILE A 200 -14.24 43.98 3.97
C ILE A 200 -15.70 44.42 3.98
#